data_AF-A0A7S1B331-F1
#
_entry.id   AF-A0A7S1B331-F1
#
_cell.length_a   1.000
_cell.length_b   1.000
_cell.length_c   1.000
_cell.angle_alpha   90.00
_cell.angle_beta   90.00
_cell.angle_gamma   90.00
#
_symmetry.space_group_name_H-M   'P 1'
#
loop_
_entity.id
_entity.type
_entity.pdbx_description
1 polymer ?
#
loop_
_entity_poly.entity_id
_entity_poly.type
_entity_poly.pdbx_seq_one_letter_code
_entity_poly.pdbx_strand_id
1 'polypeptide(L)'
;SKKTITLYTLMQQQLSKQNHYDYSLRNLKAVLTMAGTLKRQDVTLDENVILMSALQNMNQPKFIKSDLQLFNLLLTDLFPGLETQKNDKGNLLSAINLCFERKGLEQNQFLTEKILQLHDSQATRHCNMLVG
;
A
#
# COMPACT_ATOMS: atom_id res chain seq x y z
N SER A 1 -16.85 1.71 -7.08
CA SER A 1 -17.66 2.40 -6.06
C SER A 1 -18.15 1.45 -4.96
N LYS A 2 -19.01 0.45 -5.25
CA LYS A 2 -19.52 -0.50 -4.22
C LYS A 2 -18.41 -1.27 -3.48
N LYS A 3 -17.48 -1.93 -4.20
CA LYS A 3 -16.39 -2.72 -3.60
C LYS A 3 -15.53 -1.93 -2.61
N THR A 4 -15.19 -0.68 -2.95
CA THR A 4 -14.38 0.19 -2.10
C THR A 4 -15.10 0.57 -0.81
N ILE A 5 -16.39 0.91 -0.91
CA ILE A 5 -17.22 1.22 0.27
C ILE A 5 -17.32 -0.02 1.15
N THR A 6 -17.64 -1.18 0.57
CA THR A 6 -17.71 -2.46 1.30
C THR A 6 -16.40 -2.78 2.02
N LEU A 7 -15.25 -2.63 1.36
CA LEU A 7 -13.94 -2.85 1.99
C LEU A 7 -13.73 -1.96 3.20
N TYR A 8 -13.96 -0.65 3.08
CA TYR A 8 -13.78 0.28 4.19
C TYR A 8 -14.75 0.01 5.35
N THR A 9 -16.00 -0.37 5.05
CA THR A 9 -16.96 -0.79 6.06
C THR A 9 -16.49 -2.04 6.80
N LEU A 10 -16.01 -3.07 6.09
CA LEU A 10 -15.50 -4.30 6.69
C LEU A 10 -14.24 -4.03 7.53
N MET A 11 -13.32 -3.19 7.04
CA MET A 11 -12.12 -2.81 7.78
C MET A 11 -12.47 -2.08 9.08
N GLN A 12 -13.44 -1.17 9.05
CA GLN A 12 -13.89 -0.46 10.25
C GLN A 12 -14.56 -1.39 11.27
N GLN A 13 -15.22 -2.46 10.81
CA GLN A 13 -15.91 -3.43 11.67
C GLN A 13 -14.98 -4.51 12.24
N GLN A 14 -13.98 -4.94 11.47
CA GLN A 14 -13.21 -6.14 11.77
C GLN A 14 -11.76 -5.88 12.19
N LEU A 15 -11.12 -4.79 11.74
CA LEU A 15 -9.76 -4.46 12.17
C LEU A 15 -9.74 -3.94 13.61
N SER A 16 -8.59 -4.06 14.26
CA SER A 16 -8.41 -3.54 15.61
C SER A 16 -8.57 -2.01 15.66
N LYS A 17 -9.00 -1.48 16.81
CA LYS A 17 -9.17 -0.04 17.01
C LYS A 17 -7.82 0.62 17.30
N GLN A 18 -7.14 1.08 16.24
CA GLN A 18 -5.92 1.86 16.35
C GLN A 18 -6.18 3.35 16.14
N ASN A 19 -5.55 4.21 16.95
CA ASN A 19 -5.74 5.67 16.90
C ASN A 19 -5.31 6.30 15.55
N HIS A 20 -4.38 5.67 14.84
CA HIS A 20 -3.83 6.17 13.58
C HIS A 20 -4.56 5.63 12.34
N TYR A 21 -5.60 4.81 12.49
CA TYR A 21 -6.39 4.33 11.37
C TYR A 21 -7.33 5.43 10.87
N ASP A 22 -7.30 5.67 9.55
CA ASP A 22 -8.09 6.72 8.89
C ASP A 22 -8.97 6.12 7.79
N TYR A 23 -10.27 6.08 8.08
CA TYR A 23 -11.32 5.62 7.17
C TYR A 23 -12.13 6.77 6.57
N SER A 24 -11.66 8.02 6.69
CA SER A 24 -12.36 9.19 6.18
C SER A 24 -12.43 9.23 4.65
N LEU A 25 -13.38 10.02 4.12
CA LEU A 25 -13.49 10.29 2.69
C LEU A 25 -12.23 10.94 2.10
N ARG A 26 -11.41 11.59 2.92
CA ARG A 26 -10.12 12.14 2.48
C ARG A 26 -9.13 11.02 2.12
N ASN A 27 -9.05 9.98 2.94
CA ASN A 27 -8.24 8.80 2.63
C ASN A 27 -8.75 8.11 1.36
N LEU A 28 -10.08 7.99 1.21
CA LEU A 28 -10.70 7.43 0.02
C LEU A 28 -10.37 8.23 -1.26
N LYS A 29 -10.39 9.58 -1.19
CA LYS A 29 -9.97 10.44 -2.30
C LYS A 29 -8.52 10.15 -2.71
N ALA A 30 -7.61 10.00 -1.74
CA ALA A 30 -6.20 9.70 -2.00
C ALA A 30 -6.02 8.37 -2.74
N VAL A 31 -6.77 7.33 -2.35
CA VAL A 31 -6.80 6.04 -3.07
C VAL A 31 -7.21 6.23 -4.52
N LEU A 32 -8.29 6.98 -4.79
CA LEU A 32 -8.77 7.21 -6.15
C LEU A 32 -7.78 8.03 -6.98
N THR A 33 -7.13 9.03 -6.38
CA THR A 33 -6.06 9.79 -7.04
C THR A 33 -4.89 8.87 -7.43
N MET A 34 -4.48 7.97 -6.54
CA MET A 34 -3.43 6.99 -6.83
C MET A 34 -3.84 6.03 -7.95
N ALA A 35 -5.07 5.48 -7.90
CA ALA A 35 -5.60 4.63 -8.95
C ALA A 35 -5.59 5.33 -10.31
N GLY A 36 -5.96 6.61 -10.36
CA GLY A 36 -5.86 7.41 -11.58
C GLY A 36 -4.44 7.58 -12.10
N THR A 37 -3.44 7.68 -11.21
CA THR A 37 -2.02 7.71 -11.60
C THR A 37 -1.57 6.38 -12.18
N LEU A 38 -1.93 5.27 -11.55
CA LEU A 38 -1.62 3.93 -12.06
C LEU A 38 -2.25 3.70 -13.45
N LYS A 39 -3.51 4.10 -13.67
CA LYS A 39 -4.17 4.00 -14.98
C LYS A 39 -3.48 4.82 -16.07
N ARG A 40 -2.87 5.97 -15.72
CA ARG A 40 -2.10 6.79 -16.68
C ARG A 40 -0.73 6.20 -17.01
N GLN A 41 -0.13 5.46 -16.06
CA GLN A 41 1.14 4.77 -16.29
C GLN A 41 0.97 3.57 -17.22
N ASP A 42 -0.16 2.86 -17.10
CA ASP A 42 -0.52 1.79 -18.01
C ASP A 42 -2.05 1.73 -18.23
N VAL A 43 -2.45 2.15 -19.43
CA VAL A 43 -3.86 2.24 -19.83
C VAL A 43 -4.46 0.87 -20.12
N THR A 44 -3.63 -0.16 -20.35
CA THR A 44 -4.08 -1.51 -20.70
C THR A 44 -4.46 -2.35 -19.49
N LEU A 45 -4.06 -1.92 -18.29
CA LEU A 45 -4.39 -2.63 -17.06
C LEU A 45 -5.87 -2.64 -16.74
N ASP A 46 -6.30 -3.79 -16.21
CA ASP A 46 -7.62 -4.00 -15.66
C ASP A 46 -7.87 -3.04 -14.49
N GLU A 47 -9.03 -2.39 -14.51
CA GLU A 47 -9.39 -1.39 -13.51
C GLU A 47 -9.48 -1.97 -12.10
N ASN A 48 -9.85 -3.25 -11.94
CA ASN A 48 -9.91 -3.90 -10.64
C ASN A 48 -8.50 -4.15 -10.10
N VAL A 49 -7.54 -4.53 -10.96
CA VAL A 49 -6.13 -4.68 -10.57
C VAL A 49 -5.59 -3.33 -10.10
N ILE A 50 -5.83 -2.27 -10.87
CA ILE A 50 -5.43 -0.90 -10.48
C ILE A 50 -6.05 -0.49 -9.14
N LEU A 51 -7.35 -0.71 -8.96
CA LEU A 51 -8.06 -0.34 -7.74
C LEU A 51 -7.54 -1.14 -6.54
N MET A 52 -7.31 -2.44 -6.71
CA MET A 52 -6.76 -3.32 -5.69
C MET A 52 -5.36 -2.87 -5.27
N SER A 53 -4.47 -2.61 -6.24
CA SER A 53 -3.11 -2.11 -5.98
C SER A 53 -3.12 -0.74 -5.28
N ALA A 54 -4.00 0.19 -5.68
CA ALA A 54 -4.13 1.48 -5.02
C ALA A 54 -4.61 1.36 -3.56
N LEU A 55 -5.58 0.47 -3.31
CA LEU A 55 -6.09 0.20 -1.97
C LEU A 55 -5.03 -0.41 -1.06
N GLN A 56 -4.27 -1.37 -1.59
CA GLN A 56 -3.19 -2.02 -0.87
C GLN A 56 -2.09 -1.01 -0.51
N ASN A 57 -1.57 -0.29 -1.51
CA ASN A 57 -0.46 0.66 -1.30
C ASN A 57 -0.80 1.79 -0.32
N MET A 58 -2.06 2.27 -0.31
CA MET A 58 -2.47 3.35 0.58
C MET A 58 -2.69 2.94 2.04
N ASN A 59 -3.08 1.69 2.27
CA ASN A 59 -3.54 1.23 3.58
C ASN A 59 -2.54 0.27 4.26
N GLN A 60 -1.88 -0.61 3.52
CA GLN A 60 -0.94 -1.60 4.06
C GLN A 60 0.16 -0.99 4.96
N PRO A 61 0.81 0.15 4.62
CA PRO A 61 1.85 0.71 5.46
C PRO A 61 1.38 1.15 6.86
N LYS A 62 0.08 1.36 7.04
CA LYS A 62 -0.52 1.84 8.29
C LYS A 62 -0.88 0.72 9.26
N PHE A 63 -1.02 -0.52 8.79
CA PHE A 63 -1.56 -1.61 9.61
C PHE A 63 -0.50 -2.31 10.44
N ILE A 64 -0.92 -2.72 11.64
CA ILE A 64 -0.16 -3.65 12.46
C ILE A 64 -0.15 -5.05 11.82
N LYS A 65 0.80 -5.89 12.22
CA LYS A 65 1.02 -7.21 11.61
C LYS A 65 -0.22 -8.12 11.62
N SER A 66 -0.99 -8.13 12.71
CA SER A 66 -2.21 -8.94 12.82
C SER A 66 -3.30 -8.48 11.85
N ASP A 67 -3.51 -7.17 11.76
CA ASP A 67 -4.53 -6.55 10.91
C ASP A 67 -4.17 -6.63 9.42
N LEU A 68 -2.87 -6.67 9.08
CA LEU A 68 -2.40 -6.90 7.72
C LEU A 68 -2.90 -8.22 7.13
N GLN A 69 -2.88 -9.29 7.94
CA GLN A 69 -3.35 -10.59 7.50
C GLN A 69 -4.85 -10.55 7.21
N LEU A 70 -5.64 -9.96 8.11
CA LEU A 70 -7.08 -9.81 7.95
C LEU A 70 -7.44 -8.92 6.76
N PHE A 71 -6.71 -7.82 6.57
CA PHE A 71 -6.87 -6.94 5.41
C PHE A 71 -6.65 -7.68 4.08
N ASN A 72 -5.61 -8.51 3.98
CA ASN A 72 -5.34 -9.28 2.77
C ASN A 72 -6.44 -10.31 2.47
N LEU A 73 -7.04 -10.92 3.48
CA LEU A 73 -8.20 -11.81 3.32
C LEU A 73 -9.41 -11.04 2.77
N LEU A 74 -9.75 -9.91 3.39
CA LEU A 74 -10.83 -9.04 2.92
C LEU A 74 -10.62 -8.54 1.48
N LEU A 75 -9.37 -8.23 1.13
CA LEU A 75 -9.02 -7.82 -0.22
C LEU A 75 -9.26 -8.95 -1.23
N THR A 76 -8.82 -10.16 -0.89
CA THR A 76 -8.96 -11.36 -1.73
C THR A 76 -10.43 -11.72 -1.95
N ASP A 77 -11.25 -11.64 -0.92
CA ASP A 77 -12.69 -11.90 -1.00
C ASP A 77 -13.42 -10.91 -1.93
N LEU A 78 -12.99 -9.64 -1.94
CA LEU A 78 -13.58 -8.59 -2.78
C LEU A 78 -13.02 -8.58 -4.22
N PHE A 79 -11.82 -9.09 -4.42
CA PHE A 79 -11.09 -9.12 -5.69
C PHE A 79 -10.57 -10.54 -6.00
N PRO A 80 -11.47 -11.52 -6.16
CA PRO A 80 -11.06 -12.92 -6.31
C PRO A 80 -10.29 -13.14 -7.61
N GLY A 81 -9.19 -13.89 -7.53
CA GLY A 81 -8.38 -14.27 -8.69
C GLY A 81 -7.52 -13.15 -9.29
N LEU A 82 -7.43 -12.00 -8.63
CA LEU A 82 -6.54 -10.91 -9.07
C LEU A 82 -5.21 -10.98 -8.33
N GLU A 83 -4.12 -10.94 -9.09
CA GLU A 83 -2.78 -10.79 -8.53
C GLU A 83 -2.39 -9.32 -8.45
N THR A 84 -1.63 -8.98 -7.41
CA THR A 84 -1.15 -7.62 -7.20
C THR A 84 0.01 -7.34 -8.15
N GLN A 85 -0.01 -6.17 -8.78
CA GLN A 85 1.14 -5.75 -9.58
C GLN A 85 2.37 -5.56 -8.70
N LYS A 86 3.43 -6.31 -9.00
CA LYS A 86 4.76 -5.98 -8.52
C LYS A 86 5.32 -4.88 -9.41
N ASN A 87 5.34 -3.65 -8.90
CA ASN A 87 6.10 -2.57 -9.53
C ASN A 87 7.58 -2.95 -9.49
N ASP A 88 8.20 -3.03 -10.67
CA ASP A 88 9.63 -3.24 -10.76
C ASP A 88 10.36 -1.99 -10.27
N LYS A 89 10.99 -2.10 -9.10
CA LYS A 89 11.79 -1.04 -8.47
C LYS A 89 13.27 -1.40 -8.50
N GLY A 90 13.73 -2.18 -9.47
CA GLY A 90 15.09 -2.70 -9.54
C GLY A 90 16.20 -1.65 -9.29
N ASN A 91 16.05 -0.45 -9.85
CA ASN A 91 17.02 0.64 -9.64
C ASN A 91 17.06 1.11 -8.18
N LEU A 92 15.89 1.31 -7.55
CA LEU A 92 15.80 1.73 -6.15
C LEU A 92 16.28 0.62 -5.21
N LEU A 93 15.94 -0.64 -5.50
CA LEU A 93 16.41 -1.79 -4.73
C LEU A 93 17.94 -1.90 -4.75
N SER A 94 18.54 -1.72 -5.93
CA SER A 94 19.99 -1.72 -6.09
C SER A 94 20.65 -0.58 -5.30
N ALA A 95 20.07 0.62 -5.33
CA ALA A 95 20.55 1.76 -4.56
C ALA A 95 20.44 1.55 -3.04
N ILE A 96 19.35 0.92 -2.57
CA ILE A 96 19.17 0.57 -1.15
C ILE A 96 20.27 -0.40 -0.71
N ASN A 97 20.54 -1.46 -1.49
CA ASN A 97 21.56 -2.45 -1.16
C ASN A 97 22.97 -1.83 -1.10
N LEU A 98 23.30 -0.95 -2.06
CA LEU A 98 24.57 -0.22 -2.06
C LEU A 98 24.70 0.70 -0.82
N CYS A 99 23.61 1.31 -0.37
CA CYS A 99 23.60 2.12 0.84
C CYS A 99 23.81 1.30 2.12
N PHE A 100 23.23 0.08 2.20
CA PHE A 100 23.49 -0.84 3.31
C PHE A 100 24.99 -1.20 3.37
N GLU A 101 25.57 -1.60 2.24
CA GLU A 101 26.99 -1.96 2.14
C GLU A 101 27.91 -0.79 2.52
N ARG A 102 27.69 0.40 1.93
CA ARG A 102 28.51 1.59 2.22
C ARG A 102 28.48 2.03 3.68
N LYS A 103 27.39 1.74 4.40
CA LYS A 103 27.24 2.06 5.82
C LYS A 103 27.65 0.92 6.74
N GLY A 104 28.09 -0.22 6.20
CA GLY A 104 28.43 -1.41 6.99
C GLY A 104 27.23 -2.01 7.72
N LEU A 105 26.02 -1.87 7.16
CA LEU A 105 24.78 -2.38 7.73
C LEU A 105 24.39 -3.70 7.07
N GLU A 106 23.79 -4.61 7.85
CA GLU A 106 23.24 -5.86 7.31
C GLU A 106 22.03 -5.60 6.43
N GLN A 107 21.96 -6.32 5.31
CA GLN A 107 20.78 -6.29 4.45
C GLN A 107 19.60 -6.93 5.18
N ASN A 108 18.58 -6.13 5.45
CA ASN A 108 17.37 -6.58 6.12
C ASN A 108 16.15 -6.37 5.22
N GLN A 109 15.50 -7.46 4.83
CA GLN A 109 14.34 -7.43 3.94
C GLN A 109 13.19 -6.56 4.50
N PHE A 110 12.93 -6.62 5.79
CA PHE A 110 11.89 -5.81 6.43
C PHE A 110 12.18 -4.31 6.29
N LEU A 111 13.45 -3.91 6.48
CA LEU A 111 13.85 -2.50 6.30
C LEU A 111 13.74 -2.09 4.84
N THR A 112 14.16 -2.93 3.90
CA THR A 112 14.02 -2.67 2.46
C THR A 112 12.55 -2.47 2.09
N GLU A 113 11.66 -3.35 2.53
CA GLU A 113 10.21 -3.21 2.30
C GLU A 113 9.66 -1.90 2.87
N LYS A 114 10.10 -1.50 4.07
CA LYS A 114 9.68 -0.24 4.70
C LYS A 114 10.21 1.00 3.97
N ILE A 115 11.44 0.97 3.46
CA ILE A 115 11.98 2.05 2.63
C ILE A 115 11.16 2.19 1.34
N LEU A 116 10.81 1.07 0.70
CA LEU A 116 9.97 1.06 -0.50
C LEU A 116 8.55 1.61 -0.23
N GLN A 117 7.95 1.24 0.90
CA GLN A 117 6.64 1.77 1.34
C GLN A 117 6.70 3.27 1.61
N LEU A 118 7.76 3.75 2.27
CA LEU A 118 7.96 5.16 2.55
C LEU A 118 8.09 5.98 1.26
N HIS A 119 8.90 5.49 0.31
CA HIS A 119 9.07 6.13 -1.00
C HIS A 119 7.73 6.28 -1.75
N ASP A 120 6.89 5.23 -1.76
CA ASP A 120 5.58 5.29 -2.42
C ASP A 120 4.61 6.24 -1.70
N SER A 121 4.67 6.27 -0.36
CA SER A 121 3.87 7.21 0.43
C SER A 121 4.31 8.65 0.18
N GLN A 122 5.61 8.91 0.01
CA GLN A 122 6.14 10.24 -0.34
C GLN A 122 5.69 10.71 -1.73
N ALA A 123 5.54 9.80 -2.69
CA ALA A 123 5.03 10.14 -4.02
C ALA A 123 3.55 10.54 -4.03
N THR A 124 2.79 10.17 -3.00
CA THR A 124 1.33 10.36 -2.96
C THR A 124 0.87 11.33 -1.87
N ARG A 125 1.73 11.61 -0.87
CA ARG A 125 1.44 12.46 0.29
C ARG A 125 2.63 13.35 0.62
N HIS A 126 2.37 14.65 0.76
CA HIS A 126 3.39 15.63 1.14
C HIS A 126 3.96 15.38 2.54
N CYS A 127 3.11 15.02 3.50
CA CYS A 127 3.52 14.77 4.88
C CYS A 127 3.41 13.27 5.20
N ASN A 128 4.47 12.71 5.77
CA ASN A 128 4.55 11.33 6.21
C ASN A 128 5.02 11.29 7.66
N MET A 129 4.44 10.39 8.45
CA MET A 129 4.83 10.15 9.84
C MET A 129 5.38 8.72 9.92
N LEU A 130 6.58 8.59 10.49
CA LEU A 130 7.16 7.30 10.86
C LEU A 130 6.87 7.05 12.34
N VAL A 131 6.30 5.90 12.65
CA VAL A 131 5.97 5.49 14.01
C VAL A 131 6.68 4.15 14.25
N GLY A 132 7.45 4.08 15.34
CA GLY A 132 8.26 2.92 15.71
C GLY A 132 8.50 2.89 17.21
#